data_AF-A0A512UBC8-F1
#
_entry.id   AF-A0A512UBC8-F1
#
_cell.length_a   1.000
_cell.length_b   1.000
_cell.length_c   1.000
_cell.angle_alpha   90.00
_cell.angle_beta   90.00
_cell.angle_gamma   90.00
#
_symmetry.space_group_name_H-M   'P 1'
#
loop_
_entity.id
_entity.type
_entity.pdbx_description
1 polymer ?
#
loop_
_entity_poly.entity_id
_entity_poly.type
_entity_poly.pdbx_seq_one_letter_code
_entity_poly.pdbx_strand_id
1 'polypeptide(L)'
;MPQNMSHKAPPVSEATITKGPGNVLSAQTAVGGFDDEIKAALMADFESNFTLDPRSPLEDTVSATDRCISEMIDVEPPIVDQYSPEIGASKIKILRALQQNPDLKKYLVATSQKDFEAVFPALKDSSGDFHRASKRIAIALCNKFPFLKKGPLLPTRRAMLNLYKVMLAITTTSRNNETPSFPHALNDYLDIVYLISAWKGTSDKGLKLILRMMDKFHETHEPYCDKLQPDQLLWLVGEGYPEGGRRLVRAWKLGDDVAPRREAGTLSPREYCDMFMESVQPILAGQGFERNLAGCEETRSKVRGLLKDTNCEEEFCANIDKMGALVQVQEKPVRGSKSKPTSMEKHHVELAKKYLKHLKQHPEICPNCLHTHQLSECTQFSSDARDNLAAWTVKDYEVQTKRTRHRFLGDFSKSIDP
;
A
#
# COMPACT_ATOMS: atom_id res chain seq x y z
N MET A 1 14.24 73.79 -38.41
CA MET A 1 13.99 72.54 -39.15
C MET A 1 14.59 71.38 -38.37
N PRO A 2 13.81 70.53 -37.69
CA PRO A 2 14.35 69.34 -37.05
C PRO A 2 14.24 68.12 -37.98
N GLN A 3 15.32 67.34 -38.02
CA GLN A 3 15.46 66.11 -38.78
C GLN A 3 14.75 64.95 -38.07
N ASN A 4 13.89 64.23 -38.80
CA ASN A 4 13.30 62.97 -38.39
C ASN A 4 14.38 61.87 -38.36
N MET A 5 14.69 61.33 -37.19
CA MET A 5 15.40 60.05 -37.06
C MET A 5 14.41 58.94 -36.72
N SER A 6 14.15 58.09 -37.72
CA SER A 6 13.34 56.88 -37.63
C SER A 6 14.24 55.70 -37.26
N HIS A 7 14.17 55.24 -36.01
CA HIS A 7 14.77 53.97 -35.59
C HIS A 7 13.89 52.79 -36.05
N LYS A 8 14.38 52.02 -37.03
CA LYS A 8 13.86 50.67 -37.32
C LYS A 8 14.40 49.69 -36.27
N ALA A 9 13.50 49.05 -35.53
CA ALA A 9 13.83 47.88 -34.72
C ALA A 9 14.09 46.67 -35.64
N PRO A 10 15.03 45.76 -35.29
CA PRO A 10 15.25 44.53 -36.04
C PRO A 10 14.12 43.50 -35.75
N PRO A 11 13.84 42.58 -36.69
CA PRO A 11 12.80 41.57 -36.50
C PRO A 11 13.27 40.52 -35.49
N VAL A 12 12.47 40.32 -34.44
CA VAL A 12 12.57 39.16 -33.56
C VAL A 12 12.03 37.96 -34.34
N SER A 13 12.91 37.03 -34.72
CA SER A 13 12.50 35.77 -35.33
C SER A 13 11.91 34.87 -34.25
N GLU A 14 10.58 34.78 -34.18
CA GLU A 14 9.89 33.74 -33.43
C GLU A 14 10.10 32.40 -34.13
N ALA A 15 10.97 31.55 -33.57
CA ALA A 15 11.07 30.16 -33.98
C ALA A 15 9.81 29.44 -33.49
N THR A 16 8.87 29.20 -34.40
CA THR A 16 7.67 28.39 -34.15
C THR A 16 8.10 26.93 -33.95
N ILE A 17 8.15 26.48 -32.69
CA ILE A 17 8.36 25.07 -32.35
C ILE A 17 7.03 24.32 -32.53
N THR A 18 6.96 23.49 -33.57
CA THR A 18 5.83 22.59 -33.82
C THR A 18 5.71 21.55 -32.69
N LYS A 19 4.65 21.64 -31.87
CA LYS A 19 4.26 20.60 -30.90
C LYS A 19 3.74 19.38 -31.64
N GLY A 20 4.62 18.41 -31.92
CA GLY A 20 4.25 17.12 -32.52
C GLY A 20 3.98 16.04 -31.46
N PRO A 21 3.00 15.13 -31.66
CA PRO A 21 2.69 14.00 -30.76
C PRO A 21 3.80 12.94 -30.64
N GLY A 22 4.94 13.11 -31.33
CA GLY A 22 6.06 12.16 -31.33
C GLY A 22 6.87 12.09 -30.04
N ASN A 23 6.88 13.14 -29.21
CA ASN A 23 7.75 13.18 -28.01
C ASN A 23 7.27 12.30 -26.85
N VAL A 24 5.99 11.93 -26.82
CA VAL A 24 5.41 11.20 -25.69
C VAL A 24 5.74 9.70 -25.77
N LEU A 25 5.64 9.13 -26.98
CA LEU A 25 5.98 7.74 -27.24
C LEU A 25 7.49 7.47 -27.11
N SER A 26 8.33 8.43 -27.53
CA SER A 26 9.78 8.35 -27.32
C SER A 26 10.14 8.42 -25.83
N ALA A 27 9.48 9.29 -25.06
CA ALA A 27 9.68 9.39 -23.61
C ALA A 27 9.26 8.12 -22.86
N GLN A 28 8.08 7.57 -23.14
CA GLN A 28 7.60 6.33 -22.51
C GLN A 28 8.52 5.13 -22.76
N THR A 29 9.11 5.05 -23.95
CA THR A 29 10.04 3.98 -24.32
C THR A 29 11.40 4.17 -23.65
N ALA A 30 11.92 5.40 -23.59
CA ALA A 30 13.20 5.72 -22.98
C ALA A 30 13.22 5.52 -21.46
N VAL A 31 12.11 5.81 -20.77
CA VAL A 31 12.00 5.67 -19.31
C VAL A 31 11.52 4.28 -18.87
N GLY A 32 11.53 3.30 -19.77
CA GLY A 32 11.03 1.95 -19.52
C GLY A 32 11.74 1.19 -18.37
N GLY A 33 12.95 1.62 -17.99
CA GLY A 33 13.72 1.04 -16.88
C GLY A 33 13.42 1.62 -15.50
N PHE A 34 12.47 2.57 -15.38
CA PHE A 34 12.15 3.23 -14.12
C PHE A 34 11.06 2.45 -13.34
N ASP A 35 11.16 2.42 -12.02
CA ASP A 35 10.11 1.88 -11.13
C ASP A 35 8.76 2.59 -11.36
N ASP A 36 7.67 1.85 -11.25
CA ASP A 36 6.33 2.28 -11.65
C ASP A 36 5.89 3.58 -10.95
N GLU A 37 6.22 3.78 -9.66
CA GLU A 37 5.86 5.00 -8.93
C GLU A 37 6.62 6.22 -9.45
N ILE A 38 7.93 6.08 -9.65
CA ILE A 38 8.79 7.15 -10.17
C ILE A 38 8.41 7.46 -11.62
N LYS A 39 8.14 6.43 -12.41
CA LYS A 39 7.70 6.55 -13.80
C LYS A 39 6.37 7.28 -13.90
N ALA A 40 5.39 6.92 -13.07
CA ALA A 40 4.10 7.61 -13.01
C ALA A 40 4.28 9.08 -12.65
N ALA A 41 5.10 9.39 -11.65
CA ALA A 41 5.40 10.76 -11.24
C ALA A 41 6.13 11.56 -12.35
N LEU A 42 7.08 10.94 -13.04
CA LEU A 42 7.80 11.54 -14.17
C LEU A 42 6.86 11.86 -15.33
N MET A 43 5.95 10.95 -15.67
CA MET A 43 5.07 11.07 -16.84
C MET A 43 3.87 11.99 -16.60
N ALA A 44 3.50 12.28 -15.36
CA ALA A 44 2.45 13.25 -15.04
C ALA A 44 2.80 14.61 -15.67
N ASP A 45 1.89 15.20 -16.44
CA ASP A 45 2.04 16.53 -17.06
C ASP A 45 3.31 16.73 -17.93
N PHE A 46 3.91 15.65 -18.44
CA PHE A 46 5.14 15.69 -19.23
C PHE A 46 5.00 16.45 -20.57
N GLU A 47 3.77 16.70 -21.03
CA GLU A 47 3.48 17.30 -22.34
C GLU A 47 3.43 18.84 -22.34
N SER A 48 3.34 19.49 -21.17
CA SER A 48 2.79 20.85 -21.14
C SER A 48 3.76 21.99 -21.47
N ASN A 49 5.00 22.07 -20.98
CA ASN A 49 5.88 23.25 -21.23
C ASN A 49 7.39 22.98 -21.03
N PHE A 50 8.09 22.53 -22.07
CA PHE A 50 9.56 22.45 -22.07
C PHE A 50 10.18 23.40 -23.09
N THR A 51 10.05 24.70 -22.87
CA THR A 51 10.84 25.72 -23.59
C THR A 51 12.00 26.15 -22.70
N LEU A 52 13.21 25.72 -23.02
CA LEU A 52 14.42 26.34 -22.47
C LEU A 52 14.90 27.40 -23.44
N ASP A 53 15.34 28.54 -22.91
CA ASP A 53 16.09 29.52 -23.70
C ASP A 53 17.48 28.91 -23.97
N PRO A 54 17.84 28.64 -25.24
CA PRO A 54 19.13 28.06 -25.59
C PRO A 54 20.32 29.01 -25.32
N ARG A 55 20.09 30.27 -24.91
CA ARG A 55 21.13 31.30 -24.81
C ARG A 55 21.85 31.40 -23.47
N SER A 56 21.36 30.77 -22.38
CA SER A 56 22.10 30.71 -21.09
C SER A 56 21.76 29.49 -20.21
N PRO A 57 22.02 28.26 -20.68
CA PRO A 57 21.64 27.05 -19.92
C PRO A 57 22.38 26.87 -18.58
N LEU A 58 23.52 27.54 -18.36
CA LEU A 58 24.40 27.25 -17.22
C LEU A 58 24.04 28.00 -15.93
N GLU A 59 23.73 29.30 -16.01
CA GLU A 59 23.28 30.06 -14.83
C GLU A 59 21.88 29.62 -14.38
N ASP A 60 21.01 29.35 -15.36
CA ASP A 60 19.66 28.85 -15.11
C ASP A 60 19.68 27.46 -14.45
N THR A 61 20.64 26.59 -14.79
CA THR A 61 20.70 25.24 -14.19
C THR A 61 21.13 25.23 -12.74
N VAL A 62 22.02 26.13 -12.30
CA VAL A 62 22.44 26.20 -10.88
C VAL A 62 21.28 26.65 -10.01
N SER A 63 20.64 27.78 -10.34
CA SER A 63 19.50 28.30 -9.59
C SER A 63 18.30 27.36 -9.64
N ALA A 64 18.02 26.73 -10.79
CA ALA A 64 16.97 25.72 -10.89
C ALA A 64 17.28 24.47 -10.06
N THR A 65 18.54 24.03 -10.01
CA THR A 65 18.95 22.90 -9.16
C THR A 65 18.68 23.20 -7.69
N ASP A 66 19.01 24.40 -7.21
CA ASP A 66 18.80 24.79 -5.81
C ASP A 66 17.30 24.93 -5.47
N ARG A 67 16.48 25.39 -6.42
CA ARG A 67 15.02 25.34 -6.29
C ARG A 67 14.51 23.91 -6.16
N CYS A 68 14.92 23.00 -7.04
CA CYS A 68 14.52 21.59 -6.97
C CYS A 68 14.91 20.96 -5.63
N ILE A 69 16.13 21.22 -5.14
CA ILE A 69 16.58 20.72 -3.83
C ILE A 69 15.66 21.22 -2.72
N SER A 70 15.35 22.51 -2.69
CA SER A 70 14.48 23.12 -1.67
C SER A 70 13.03 22.59 -1.72
N GLU A 71 12.54 22.28 -2.92
CA GLU A 71 11.22 21.67 -3.12
C GLU A 71 11.15 20.20 -2.67
N MET A 72 12.28 19.48 -2.63
CA MET A 72 12.33 18.08 -2.20
C MET A 72 12.75 17.91 -0.73
N ILE A 73 13.58 18.82 -0.20
CA ILE A 73 14.25 18.68 1.08
C ILE A 73 13.89 19.88 1.96
N ASP A 74 13.22 19.64 3.09
CA ASP A 74 12.96 20.67 4.11
C ASP A 74 14.21 21.01 4.91
N VAL A 75 14.16 22.15 5.62
CA VAL A 75 15.21 22.62 6.55
C VAL A 75 15.40 21.69 7.76
N GLU A 76 14.48 20.74 7.94
CA GLU A 76 14.52 19.72 8.98
C GLU A 76 15.81 18.90 9.00
N PRO A 77 16.19 18.34 10.17
CA PRO A 77 17.41 17.56 10.33
C PRO A 77 17.47 16.33 9.41
N PRO A 78 18.67 15.78 9.15
CA PRO A 78 18.83 14.55 8.40
C PRO A 78 18.10 13.37 9.05
N ILE A 79 17.45 12.54 8.23
CA ILE A 79 16.78 11.32 8.64
C ILE A 79 17.84 10.21 8.69
N VAL A 80 18.33 9.92 9.89
CA VAL A 80 19.46 9.00 10.11
C VAL A 80 19.06 7.53 10.23
N ASP A 81 17.81 7.26 10.60
CA ASP A 81 17.27 5.91 10.77
C ASP A 81 16.48 5.48 9.54
N GLN A 82 16.82 4.32 8.99
CA GLN A 82 16.12 3.73 7.86
C GLN A 82 14.68 3.33 8.19
N TYR A 83 14.30 3.22 9.47
CA TYR A 83 12.95 2.90 9.93
C TYR A 83 12.14 4.13 10.35
N SER A 84 12.67 5.34 10.12
CA SER A 84 11.95 6.57 10.49
C SER A 84 10.62 6.68 9.75
N PRO A 85 9.51 7.05 10.45
CA PRO A 85 8.23 7.31 9.81
C PRO A 85 8.27 8.52 8.87
N GLU A 86 9.21 9.45 9.08
CA GLU A 86 9.40 10.66 8.25
C GLU A 86 9.81 10.34 6.81
N ILE A 87 10.30 9.12 6.55
CA ILE A 87 10.66 8.65 5.20
C ILE A 87 9.41 8.62 4.29
N GLY A 88 8.24 8.25 4.83
CA GLY A 88 6.99 8.22 4.08
C GLY A 88 6.55 9.60 3.61
N ALA A 89 6.55 10.58 4.52
CA ALA A 89 6.25 11.97 4.19
C ALA A 89 7.24 12.54 3.16
N SER A 90 8.52 12.24 3.34
CA SER A 90 9.56 12.66 2.40
C SER A 90 9.40 12.03 1.00
N LYS A 91 9.03 10.74 0.92
CA LYS A 91 8.71 10.07 -0.35
C LYS A 91 7.63 10.84 -1.10
N ILE A 92 6.52 11.14 -0.43
CA ILE A 92 5.38 11.86 -1.02
C ILE A 92 5.83 13.22 -1.55
N LYS A 93 6.61 13.96 -0.76
CA LYS A 93 7.13 15.27 -1.15
C LYS A 93 8.03 15.19 -2.39
N ILE A 94 8.97 14.25 -2.42
CA ILE A 94 9.87 14.04 -3.57
C ILE A 94 9.10 13.67 -4.84
N LEU A 95 8.12 12.75 -4.75
CA LEU A 95 7.32 12.36 -5.90
C LEU A 95 6.43 13.51 -6.40
N ARG A 96 5.87 14.32 -5.49
CA ARG A 96 5.11 15.52 -5.85
C ARG A 96 5.98 16.56 -6.54
N ALA A 97 7.18 16.82 -6.03
CA ALA A 97 8.14 17.71 -6.67
C ALA A 97 8.49 17.21 -8.08
N LEU A 98 8.72 15.90 -8.26
CA LEU A 98 8.98 15.32 -9.58
C LEU A 98 7.79 15.50 -10.54
N GLN A 99 6.55 15.38 -10.05
CA GLN A 99 5.35 15.61 -10.87
C GLN A 99 5.24 17.06 -11.34
N GLN A 100 5.48 18.01 -10.44
CA GLN A 100 5.19 19.43 -10.66
C GLN A 100 6.36 20.19 -11.31
N ASN A 101 7.60 19.76 -11.09
CA ASN A 101 8.78 20.50 -11.51
C ASN A 101 9.37 19.95 -12.82
N PRO A 102 9.28 20.69 -13.94
CA PRO A 102 9.84 20.26 -15.22
C PRO A 102 11.37 20.10 -15.20
N ASP A 103 12.10 20.96 -14.49
CA ASP A 103 13.56 20.87 -14.43
C ASP A 103 14.01 19.60 -13.70
N LEU A 104 13.31 19.22 -12.63
CA LEU A 104 13.58 17.96 -11.93
C LEU A 104 13.39 16.74 -12.83
N LYS A 105 12.39 16.75 -13.72
CA LYS A 105 12.20 15.70 -14.73
C LYS A 105 13.40 15.62 -15.68
N LYS A 106 13.89 16.76 -16.18
CA LYS A 106 15.10 16.82 -17.02
C LYS A 106 16.31 16.24 -16.28
N TYR A 107 16.52 16.62 -15.01
CA TYR A 107 17.63 16.11 -14.20
C TYR A 107 17.52 14.61 -13.91
N LEU A 108 16.32 14.08 -13.72
CA LEU A 108 16.10 12.66 -13.51
C LEU A 108 16.44 11.87 -14.78
N VAL A 109 15.95 12.30 -15.94
CA VAL A 109 16.26 11.65 -17.23
C VAL A 109 17.76 11.78 -17.56
N ALA A 110 18.41 12.90 -17.20
CA ALA A 110 19.85 13.12 -17.39
C ALA A 110 20.76 12.17 -16.58
N THR A 111 20.21 11.28 -15.76
CA THR A 111 20.98 10.18 -15.16
C THR A 111 21.51 9.19 -16.20
N SER A 112 20.92 9.16 -17.39
CA SER A 112 21.33 8.38 -18.56
C SER A 112 21.42 9.30 -19.77
N GLN A 113 22.62 9.45 -20.34
CA GLN A 113 22.83 10.31 -21.52
C GLN A 113 21.94 9.89 -22.69
N LYS A 114 21.86 8.58 -22.96
CA LYS A 114 21.03 8.02 -24.02
C LYS A 114 19.57 8.39 -23.86
N ASP A 115 19.02 8.25 -22.65
CA ASP A 115 17.61 8.51 -22.41
C ASP A 115 17.34 10.02 -22.46
N PHE A 116 18.28 10.84 -21.98
CA PHE A 116 18.20 12.29 -22.09
C PHE A 116 18.19 12.79 -23.53
N GLU A 117 19.07 12.28 -24.39
CA GLU A 117 19.12 12.64 -25.80
C GLU A 117 17.86 12.18 -26.56
N ALA A 118 17.31 11.03 -26.18
CA ALA A 118 16.07 10.52 -26.77
C ALA A 118 14.84 11.36 -26.39
N VAL A 119 14.81 11.88 -25.15
CA VAL A 119 13.68 12.64 -24.59
C VAL A 119 13.80 14.14 -24.90
N PHE A 120 15.01 14.68 -24.87
CA PHE A 120 15.32 16.10 -25.05
C PHE A 120 16.40 16.32 -26.13
N PRO A 121 16.15 15.95 -27.39
CA PRO A 121 17.16 16.00 -28.46
C PRO A 121 17.69 17.42 -28.72
N ALA A 122 16.87 18.45 -28.50
CA ALA A 122 17.27 19.85 -28.62
C ALA A 122 18.30 20.30 -27.57
N LEU A 123 18.47 19.54 -26.49
CA LEU A 123 19.37 19.85 -25.36
C LEU A 123 20.55 18.88 -25.28
N LYS A 124 20.77 18.04 -26.29
CA LYS A 124 21.80 16.99 -26.27
C LYS A 124 23.19 17.52 -25.91
N ASP A 125 23.54 18.71 -26.41
CA ASP A 125 24.86 19.33 -26.22
C ASP A 125 25.05 19.85 -24.78
N SER A 126 23.94 20.06 -24.05
CA SER A 126 23.94 20.44 -22.64
C SER A 126 23.73 19.26 -21.68
N SER A 127 23.64 18.02 -22.18
CA SER A 127 23.37 16.82 -21.36
C SER A 127 24.33 16.67 -20.17
N GLY A 128 25.60 17.06 -20.34
CA GLY A 128 26.60 17.06 -19.28
C GLY A 128 26.26 17.99 -18.11
N ASP A 129 25.65 19.14 -18.37
CA ASP A 129 25.21 20.09 -17.33
C ASP A 129 24.04 19.54 -16.52
N PHE A 130 23.02 19.02 -17.19
CA PHE A 130 21.89 18.37 -16.52
C PHE A 130 22.33 17.14 -15.72
N HIS A 131 23.33 16.39 -16.21
CA HIS A 131 23.91 15.27 -15.49
C HIS A 131 24.67 15.73 -14.22
N ARG A 132 25.39 16.85 -14.27
CA ARG A 132 26.03 17.46 -13.09
C ARG A 132 24.99 17.94 -12.07
N ALA A 133 23.93 18.60 -12.52
CA ALA A 133 22.81 19.02 -11.69
C ALA A 133 22.15 17.82 -10.98
N SER A 134 21.87 16.74 -11.73
CA SER A 134 21.33 15.48 -11.19
C SER A 134 22.21 14.88 -10.08
N LYS A 135 23.53 14.86 -10.26
CA LYS A 135 24.48 14.44 -9.20
C LYS A 135 24.39 15.31 -7.96
N ARG A 136 24.28 16.63 -8.11
CA ARG A 136 24.18 17.57 -6.98
C ARG A 136 22.90 17.31 -6.17
N ILE A 137 21.78 17.08 -6.85
CA ILE A 137 20.52 16.71 -6.22
C ILE A 137 20.64 15.36 -5.50
N ALA A 138 21.23 14.36 -6.15
CA ALA A 138 21.44 13.04 -5.55
C ALA A 138 22.27 13.13 -4.26
N ILE A 139 23.33 13.95 -4.25
CA ILE A 139 24.15 14.23 -3.06
C ILE A 139 23.31 14.89 -1.97
N ALA A 140 22.50 15.90 -2.31
CA ALA A 140 21.63 16.58 -1.35
C ALA A 140 20.64 15.60 -0.69
N LEU A 141 19.99 14.74 -1.49
CA LEU A 141 19.13 13.68 -0.97
C LEU A 141 19.91 12.70 -0.10
N CYS A 142 21.09 12.23 -0.50
CA CYS A 142 21.92 11.37 0.36
C CYS A 142 22.38 12.06 1.66
N ASN A 143 22.46 13.39 1.68
CA ASN A 143 22.74 14.14 2.91
C ASN A 143 21.50 14.25 3.80
N LYS A 144 20.29 14.36 3.23
CA LYS A 144 19.02 14.28 3.96
C LYS A 144 18.73 12.87 4.48
N PHE A 145 19.16 11.83 3.76
CA PHE A 145 18.99 10.42 4.15
C PHE A 145 20.35 9.70 4.33
N PRO A 146 21.15 9.99 5.38
CA PRO A 146 22.48 9.42 5.54
C PRO A 146 22.53 7.89 5.61
N PHE A 147 21.46 7.22 6.05
CA PHE A 147 21.41 5.76 6.11
C PHE A 147 21.57 5.11 4.73
N LEU A 148 21.15 5.79 3.66
CA LEU A 148 21.30 5.28 2.29
C LEU A 148 22.75 5.04 1.90
N LYS A 149 23.70 5.79 2.50
CA LYS A 149 25.14 5.64 2.24
C LYS A 149 25.72 4.34 2.82
N LYS A 150 25.05 3.75 3.80
CA LYS A 150 25.48 2.53 4.51
C LYS A 150 24.64 1.30 4.12
N GLY A 151 23.51 1.51 3.44
CA GLY A 151 22.55 0.47 3.12
C GLY A 151 22.87 -0.31 1.84
N PRO A 152 22.28 -1.52 1.67
CA PRO A 152 22.49 -2.37 0.51
C PRO A 152 21.89 -1.79 -0.79
N LEU A 153 20.96 -0.83 -0.68
CA LEU A 153 20.26 -0.23 -1.82
C LEU A 153 21.15 0.68 -2.68
N LEU A 154 22.19 1.29 -2.09
CA LEU A 154 23.18 2.11 -2.80
C LEU A 154 24.61 1.57 -2.53
N PRO A 155 24.97 0.40 -3.08
CA PRO A 155 26.18 -0.32 -2.69
C PRO A 155 27.48 0.35 -3.15
N THR A 156 27.40 1.40 -3.98
CA THR A 156 28.58 2.04 -4.58
C THR A 156 28.45 3.57 -4.57
N ARG A 157 29.60 4.26 -4.55
CA ARG A 157 29.65 5.71 -4.74
C ARG A 157 28.99 6.17 -6.03
N ARG A 158 29.11 5.38 -7.11
CA ARG A 158 28.44 5.68 -8.39
C ARG A 158 26.92 5.62 -8.26
N ALA A 159 26.37 4.71 -7.44
CA ALA A 159 24.94 4.64 -7.19
C ALA A 159 24.44 5.86 -6.40
N MET A 160 25.20 6.34 -5.41
CA MET A 160 24.88 7.55 -4.64
C MET A 160 24.88 8.84 -5.48
N LEU A 161 25.55 8.83 -6.63
CA LEU A 161 25.58 9.96 -7.56
C LEU A 161 24.51 9.86 -8.66
N ASN A 162 23.70 8.80 -8.66
CA ASN A 162 22.64 8.61 -9.64
C ASN A 162 21.28 8.93 -8.99
N LEU A 163 20.68 10.05 -9.38
CA LEU A 163 19.43 10.54 -8.81
C LEU A 163 18.30 9.51 -8.86
N TYR A 164 18.15 8.79 -9.96
CA TYR A 164 17.12 7.74 -10.09
C TYR A 164 17.33 6.63 -9.05
N LYS A 165 18.57 6.15 -8.88
CA LYS A 165 18.87 5.12 -7.87
C LYS A 165 18.63 5.62 -6.44
N VAL A 166 18.96 6.87 -6.16
CA VAL A 166 18.71 7.48 -4.83
C VAL A 166 17.21 7.58 -4.56
N MET A 167 16.43 8.10 -5.52
CA MET A 167 14.96 8.16 -5.39
C MET A 167 14.34 6.77 -5.23
N LEU A 168 14.80 5.79 -6.02
CA LEU A 168 14.36 4.40 -5.92
C LEU A 168 14.66 3.79 -4.54
N ALA A 169 15.83 4.09 -3.98
CA ALA A 169 16.17 3.61 -2.66
C ALA A 169 15.24 4.22 -1.59
N ILE A 170 14.92 5.52 -1.69
CA ILE A 170 13.97 6.19 -0.78
C ILE A 170 12.57 5.59 -0.90
N THR A 171 12.04 5.42 -2.12
CA THR A 171 10.70 4.85 -2.32
C THR A 171 10.63 3.41 -1.83
N THR A 172 11.68 2.61 -2.09
CA THR A 172 11.77 1.22 -1.62
C THR A 172 11.84 1.15 -0.10
N THR A 173 12.67 1.97 0.55
CA THR A 173 12.75 2.01 2.02
C THR A 173 11.42 2.46 2.63
N SER A 174 10.78 3.50 2.08
CA SER A 174 9.43 3.92 2.52
C SER A 174 8.45 2.77 2.42
N ARG A 175 8.40 2.07 1.28
CA ARG A 175 7.52 0.92 1.06
C ARG A 175 7.80 -0.18 2.08
N ASN A 176 9.08 -0.47 2.34
CA ASN A 176 9.50 -1.48 3.32
C ASN A 176 9.13 -1.09 4.75
N ASN A 177 9.09 0.20 5.09
CA ASN A 177 8.65 0.71 6.39
C ASN A 177 7.12 0.75 6.53
N GLU A 178 6.39 0.90 5.42
CA GLU A 178 4.93 0.75 5.41
C GLU A 178 4.49 -0.70 5.68
N THR A 179 5.35 -1.68 5.36
CA THR A 179 5.08 -3.12 5.51
C THR A 179 5.00 -3.63 6.95
N PRO A 180 5.78 -3.16 7.95
CA PRO A 180 5.62 -3.58 9.35
C PRO A 180 4.47 -2.88 10.09
N SER A 181 4.13 -1.62 9.80
CA SER A 181 3.04 -0.93 10.52
C SER A 181 1.64 -1.31 10.05
N PHE A 182 1.44 -1.67 8.77
CA PHE A 182 0.13 -2.11 8.29
C PHE A 182 -0.38 -3.40 8.96
N PRO A 183 0.44 -4.46 9.18
CA PRO A 183 0.04 -5.63 9.96
C PRO A 183 -0.38 -5.28 11.39
N HIS A 184 0.32 -4.34 12.05
CA HIS A 184 -0.06 -3.90 13.40
C HIS A 184 -1.40 -3.16 13.40
N ALA A 185 -1.61 -2.23 12.46
CA ALA A 185 -2.89 -1.59 12.26
C ALA A 185 -3.99 -2.62 11.93
N LEU A 186 -3.73 -3.57 11.03
CA LEU A 186 -4.70 -4.62 10.71
C LEU A 186 -5.04 -5.47 11.94
N ASN A 187 -4.07 -5.81 12.78
CA ASN A 187 -4.31 -6.57 14.01
C ASN A 187 -5.17 -5.77 15.01
N ASP A 188 -4.85 -4.49 15.25
CA ASP A 188 -5.66 -3.63 16.13
C ASP A 188 -7.09 -3.45 15.58
N TYR A 189 -7.23 -3.31 14.25
CA TYR A 189 -8.53 -3.27 13.57
C TYR A 189 -9.31 -4.58 13.78
N LEU A 190 -8.67 -5.74 13.64
CA LEU A 190 -9.28 -7.06 13.86
C LEU A 190 -9.70 -7.25 15.33
N ASP A 191 -8.93 -6.73 16.29
CA ASP A 191 -9.30 -6.75 17.69
C ASP A 191 -10.58 -5.95 17.95
N ILE A 192 -10.77 -4.80 17.28
CA ILE A 192 -12.01 -4.00 17.34
C ILE A 192 -13.19 -4.77 16.72
N VAL A 193 -13.00 -5.39 15.55
CA VAL A 193 -14.02 -6.25 14.91
C VAL A 193 -14.44 -7.37 15.87
N TYR A 194 -13.46 -7.98 16.53
CA TYR A 194 -13.68 -9.06 17.48
C TYR A 194 -14.47 -8.58 18.71
N LEU A 195 -14.10 -7.43 19.29
CA LEU A 195 -14.82 -6.81 20.41
C LEU A 195 -16.28 -6.52 20.04
N ILE A 196 -16.54 -5.87 18.89
CA ILE A 196 -17.92 -5.57 18.45
C ILE A 196 -18.73 -6.85 18.26
N SER A 197 -18.10 -7.91 17.76
CA SER A 197 -18.77 -9.19 17.56
C SER A 197 -19.00 -9.96 18.87
N ALA A 198 -18.20 -9.70 19.90
CA ALA A 198 -18.27 -10.40 21.18
C ALA A 198 -19.14 -9.67 22.20
N TRP A 199 -19.40 -8.40 21.98
CA TRP A 199 -20.21 -7.57 22.88
C TRP A 199 -21.65 -8.08 22.93
N LYS A 200 -22.15 -8.32 24.14
CA LYS A 200 -23.50 -8.84 24.37
C LYS A 200 -24.61 -7.82 24.07
N GLY A 201 -24.24 -6.55 23.91
CA GLY A 201 -25.21 -5.47 23.79
C GLY A 201 -25.99 -5.21 25.08
N THR A 202 -25.45 -5.56 26.25
CA THR A 202 -26.15 -5.48 27.55
C THR A 202 -25.83 -4.25 28.36
N SER A 203 -24.68 -3.60 28.12
CA SER A 203 -24.31 -2.39 28.83
C SER A 203 -23.52 -1.41 27.98
N ASP A 204 -23.63 -0.14 28.37
CA ASP A 204 -22.87 0.99 27.86
C ASP A 204 -21.35 0.86 28.11
N LYS A 205 -20.94 0.14 29.16
CA LYS A 205 -19.52 -0.04 29.49
C LYS A 205 -18.75 -0.74 28.36
N GLY A 206 -19.34 -1.78 27.77
CA GLY A 206 -18.74 -2.51 26.66
C GLY A 206 -18.63 -1.67 25.38
N LEU A 207 -19.65 -0.85 25.09
CA LEU A 207 -19.62 0.06 23.94
C LEU A 207 -18.57 1.17 24.13
N LYS A 208 -18.47 1.76 25.33
CA LYS A 208 -17.43 2.74 25.66
C LYS A 208 -16.02 2.19 25.47
N LEU A 209 -15.80 0.90 25.77
CA LEU A 209 -14.52 0.25 25.49
C LEU A 209 -14.25 0.15 23.99
N ILE A 210 -15.23 -0.25 23.18
CA ILE A 210 -15.11 -0.30 21.72
C ILE A 210 -14.77 1.08 21.16
N LEU A 211 -15.50 2.13 21.58
CA LEU A 211 -15.26 3.51 21.14
C LEU A 211 -13.86 3.99 21.53
N ARG A 212 -13.40 3.69 22.76
CA ARG A 212 -12.03 4.01 23.19
C ARG A 212 -10.96 3.31 22.34
N MET A 213 -11.18 2.04 21.99
CA MET A 213 -10.27 1.32 21.09
C MET A 213 -10.25 1.94 19.69
N MET A 214 -11.40 2.46 19.23
CA MET A 214 -11.50 3.22 17.99
C MET A 214 -10.72 4.53 18.05
N ASP A 215 -10.86 5.30 19.14
CA ASP A 215 -10.11 6.55 19.35
C ASP A 215 -8.61 6.28 19.33
N LYS A 216 -8.17 5.27 20.09
CA LYS A 216 -6.76 4.84 20.10
C LYS A 216 -6.28 4.44 18.70
N PHE A 217 -7.12 3.75 17.93
CA PHE A 217 -6.78 3.38 16.56
C PHE A 217 -6.54 4.61 15.67
N HIS A 218 -7.43 5.60 15.73
CA HIS A 218 -7.26 6.86 14.99
C HIS A 218 -5.99 7.60 15.41
N GLU A 219 -5.69 7.62 16.71
CA GLU A 219 -4.48 8.24 17.25
C GLU A 219 -3.19 7.54 16.79
N THR A 220 -3.15 6.20 16.83
CA THR A 220 -1.92 5.44 16.56
C THR A 220 -1.75 5.05 15.09
N HIS A 221 -2.84 5.00 14.32
CA HIS A 221 -2.90 4.47 12.95
C HIS A 221 -3.63 5.42 11.99
N GLU A 222 -3.59 6.74 12.24
CA GLU A 222 -4.18 7.78 11.37
C GLU A 222 -3.95 7.51 9.86
N PRO A 223 -2.73 7.17 9.38
CA PRO A 223 -2.48 6.97 7.94
C PRO A 223 -3.28 5.81 7.31
N TYR A 224 -3.85 4.92 8.13
CA TYR A 224 -4.61 3.76 7.68
C TYR A 224 -6.12 3.92 7.81
N CYS A 225 -6.59 5.04 8.37
CA CYS A 225 -8.02 5.26 8.62
C CYS A 225 -8.84 5.33 7.33
N ASP A 226 -8.32 5.98 6.27
CA ASP A 226 -8.99 6.02 4.96
C ASP A 226 -9.10 4.62 4.32
N LYS A 227 -8.09 3.77 4.53
CA LYS A 227 -7.98 2.45 3.91
C LYS A 227 -8.81 1.39 4.66
N LEU A 228 -8.75 1.40 5.98
CA LEU A 228 -9.41 0.40 6.83
C LEU A 228 -10.80 0.85 7.28
N GLN A 229 -11.08 2.15 7.25
CA GLN A 229 -12.38 2.75 7.60
C GLN A 229 -12.92 2.25 8.96
N PRO A 230 -12.15 2.40 10.04
CA PRO A 230 -12.45 1.79 11.34
C PRO A 230 -13.81 2.23 11.90
N ASP A 231 -14.23 3.48 11.69
CA ASP A 231 -15.56 3.96 12.12
C ASP A 231 -16.72 3.22 11.47
N GLN A 232 -16.55 2.67 10.25
CA GLN A 232 -17.61 1.91 9.58
C GLN A 232 -17.93 0.59 10.32
N LEU A 233 -17.03 0.11 11.18
CA LEU A 233 -17.30 -1.05 12.03
C LEU A 233 -18.40 -0.79 13.05
N LEU A 234 -18.62 0.47 13.44
CA LEU A 234 -19.65 0.83 14.42
C LEU A 234 -21.07 0.52 13.93
N TRP A 235 -21.30 0.48 12.61
CA TRP A 235 -22.57 0.01 12.05
C TRP A 235 -22.91 -1.44 12.40
N LEU A 236 -21.89 -2.25 12.72
CA LEU A 236 -22.04 -3.64 13.12
C LEU A 236 -22.56 -3.79 14.55
N VAL A 237 -22.60 -2.73 15.37
CA VAL A 237 -23.10 -2.78 16.76
C VAL A 237 -24.56 -3.28 16.83
N GLY A 238 -25.39 -2.93 15.84
CA GLY A 238 -26.79 -3.38 15.80
C GLY A 238 -27.03 -4.76 15.17
N GLU A 239 -25.98 -5.47 14.76
CA GLU A 239 -26.12 -6.76 14.08
C GLU A 239 -26.12 -7.95 15.06
N GLY A 240 -26.34 -9.18 14.58
CA GLY A 240 -26.14 -10.41 15.37
C GLY A 240 -27.13 -10.70 16.51
N TYR A 241 -28.16 -9.87 16.68
CA TYR A 241 -29.32 -10.24 17.48
C TYR A 241 -30.08 -11.42 16.82
N PRO A 242 -30.92 -12.15 17.59
CA PRO A 242 -31.88 -13.10 17.04
C PRO A 242 -32.85 -12.44 16.06
N GLU A 243 -33.62 -13.24 15.33
CA GLU A 243 -34.53 -12.74 14.28
C GLU A 243 -35.50 -11.64 14.76
N GLY A 244 -36.02 -11.76 15.99
CA GLY A 244 -36.86 -10.73 16.61
C GLY A 244 -36.12 -9.40 16.78
N GLY A 245 -34.94 -9.41 17.41
CA GLY A 245 -34.12 -8.23 17.57
C GLY A 245 -33.63 -7.63 16.26
N ARG A 246 -33.25 -8.45 15.26
CA ARG A 246 -32.86 -7.95 13.92
C ARG A 246 -33.99 -7.18 13.24
N ARG A 247 -35.23 -7.66 13.36
CA ARG A 247 -36.40 -6.94 12.80
C ARG A 247 -36.59 -5.59 13.48
N LEU A 248 -36.44 -5.51 14.80
CA LEU A 248 -36.50 -4.26 15.55
C LEU A 248 -35.41 -3.28 15.11
N VAL A 249 -34.15 -3.72 15.05
CA VAL A 249 -33.03 -2.88 14.59
C VAL A 249 -33.26 -2.40 13.16
N ARG A 250 -33.73 -3.29 12.26
CA ARG A 250 -34.01 -2.92 10.87
C ARG A 250 -35.16 -1.93 10.75
N ALA A 251 -36.27 -2.16 11.47
CA ALA A 251 -37.41 -1.23 11.48
C ALA A 251 -37.02 0.13 12.04
N TRP A 252 -36.17 0.16 13.08
CA TRP A 252 -35.60 1.39 13.60
C TRP A 252 -34.70 2.10 12.57
N LYS A 253 -33.80 1.36 11.89
CA LYS A 253 -32.95 1.90 10.81
C LYS A 253 -33.77 2.45 9.63
N LEU A 254 -34.91 1.82 9.30
CA LEU A 254 -35.77 2.22 8.18
C LEU A 254 -36.80 3.30 8.56
N GLY A 255 -36.92 3.63 9.84
CA GLY A 255 -37.87 4.64 10.33
C GLY A 255 -39.33 4.18 10.25
N ASP A 256 -39.58 2.87 10.36
CA ASP A 256 -40.91 2.30 10.10
C ASP A 256 -41.87 2.46 11.28
N ASP A 257 -41.44 2.51 12.55
CA ASP A 257 -42.42 2.58 13.67
C ASP A 257 -41.92 3.07 15.06
N VAL A 258 -40.62 3.38 15.29
CA VAL A 258 -40.11 3.53 16.69
C VAL A 258 -39.32 4.82 16.97
N ALA A 259 -38.95 5.62 15.99
CA ALA A 259 -38.23 6.89 16.23
C ALA A 259 -38.53 7.93 15.14
N PRO A 260 -38.52 9.24 15.46
CA PRO A 260 -38.76 10.29 14.47
C PRO A 260 -37.77 10.14 13.31
N ARG A 261 -38.29 10.07 12.08
CA ARG A 261 -37.53 10.03 10.82
C ARG A 261 -36.44 11.11 10.83
N ARG A 262 -35.21 10.75 11.16
CA ARG A 262 -34.03 11.38 10.59
C ARG A 262 -33.58 10.50 9.45
N GLU A 263 -33.32 11.10 8.30
CA GLU A 263 -32.91 10.39 7.10
C GLU A 263 -31.76 9.45 7.45
N ALA A 264 -31.97 8.14 7.33
CA ALA A 264 -31.02 7.10 7.75
C ALA A 264 -29.65 7.18 7.05
N GLY A 265 -29.46 8.13 6.12
CA GLY A 265 -28.19 8.45 5.47
C GLY A 265 -27.38 9.59 6.08
N THR A 266 -27.87 10.30 7.12
CA THR A 266 -27.18 11.49 7.67
C THR A 266 -26.47 11.26 9.02
N LEU A 267 -26.65 10.11 9.67
CA LEU A 267 -26.01 9.84 10.96
C LEU A 267 -24.55 9.43 10.77
N SER A 268 -23.65 10.03 11.54
CA SER A 268 -22.30 9.51 11.67
C SER A 268 -22.31 8.16 12.41
N PRO A 269 -21.29 7.28 12.22
CA PRO A 269 -21.25 5.98 12.88
C PRO A 269 -21.24 6.05 14.42
N ARG A 270 -20.75 7.15 14.99
CA ARG A 270 -20.77 7.39 16.45
C ARG A 270 -22.15 7.81 16.95
N GLU A 271 -22.79 8.76 16.27
CA GLU A 271 -24.18 9.14 16.58
C GLU A 271 -25.12 7.93 16.44
N TYR A 272 -24.85 7.03 15.49
CA TYR A 272 -25.57 5.76 15.39
C TYR A 272 -25.45 4.91 16.66
N CYS A 273 -24.23 4.77 17.21
CA CYS A 273 -24.01 4.04 18.45
C CYS A 273 -24.73 4.68 19.64
N ASP A 274 -24.66 5.99 19.78
CA ASP A 274 -25.33 6.73 20.87
C ASP A 274 -26.85 6.53 20.79
N MET A 275 -27.45 6.76 19.61
CA MET A 275 -28.89 6.56 19.42
C MET A 275 -29.33 5.11 19.59
N PHE A 276 -28.50 4.15 19.16
CA PHE A 276 -28.76 2.73 19.34
C PHE A 276 -28.87 2.38 20.83
N MET A 277 -27.96 2.90 21.66
CA MET A 277 -27.97 2.68 23.10
C MET A 277 -29.17 3.30 23.80
N GLU A 278 -29.61 4.48 23.36
CA GLU A 278 -30.75 5.16 23.97
C GLU A 278 -32.09 4.54 23.56
N SER A 279 -32.25 4.20 22.28
CA SER A 279 -33.56 3.91 21.69
C SER A 279 -33.84 2.43 21.51
N VAL A 280 -32.82 1.61 21.23
CA VAL A 280 -33.01 0.23 20.77
C VAL A 280 -32.50 -0.77 21.80
N GLN A 281 -31.33 -0.53 22.37
CA GLN A 281 -30.70 -1.44 23.33
C GLN A 281 -31.61 -1.77 24.53
N PRO A 282 -32.34 -0.83 25.15
CA PRO A 282 -33.21 -1.13 26.29
C PRO A 282 -34.35 -2.09 25.93
N ILE A 283 -34.80 -2.08 24.67
CA ILE A 283 -35.86 -2.97 24.14
C ILE A 283 -35.29 -4.37 23.87
N LEU A 284 -34.02 -4.44 23.47
CA LEU A 284 -33.32 -5.70 23.21
C LEU A 284 -32.74 -6.34 24.47
N ALA A 285 -32.77 -5.65 25.62
CA ALA A 285 -32.27 -6.14 26.88
C ALA A 285 -32.91 -7.50 27.24
N GLY A 286 -32.07 -8.52 27.42
CA GLY A 286 -32.50 -9.88 27.73
C GLY A 286 -32.74 -10.78 26.51
N GLN A 287 -32.65 -10.28 25.29
CA GLN A 287 -32.54 -11.17 24.11
C GLN A 287 -31.13 -11.78 24.09
N GLY A 288 -31.05 -13.11 24.08
CA GLY A 288 -29.77 -13.82 23.96
C GLY A 288 -29.03 -13.38 22.69
N PHE A 289 -27.76 -13.02 22.84
CA PHE A 289 -26.92 -12.61 21.72
C PHE A 289 -26.06 -13.78 21.26
N GLU A 290 -26.22 -14.20 20.01
CA GLU A 290 -25.44 -15.29 19.41
C GLU A 290 -24.77 -14.83 18.13
N ARG A 291 -23.46 -14.59 18.20
CA ARG A 291 -22.60 -14.44 17.01
C ARG A 291 -21.57 -15.55 16.95
N ASN A 292 -21.35 -16.05 15.74
CA ASN A 292 -20.17 -16.84 15.43
C ASN A 292 -18.97 -15.90 15.44
N LEU A 293 -18.16 -16.02 16.49
CA LEU A 293 -16.98 -15.21 16.69
C LEU A 293 -15.79 -15.87 16.01
N ALA A 294 -15.37 -15.32 14.88
CA ALA A 294 -14.15 -15.73 14.22
C ALA A 294 -12.99 -14.86 14.70
N GLY A 295 -11.91 -15.48 15.19
CA GLY A 295 -10.67 -14.79 15.54
C GLY A 295 -9.51 -15.77 15.68
N CYS A 296 -8.30 -15.34 15.31
CA CYS A 296 -7.09 -16.12 15.59
C CYS A 296 -6.84 -16.18 17.11
N GLU A 297 -6.01 -17.13 17.56
CA GLU A 297 -5.71 -17.32 18.98
C GLU A 297 -5.00 -16.10 19.60
N GLU A 298 -4.23 -15.38 18.78
CA GLU A 298 -3.52 -14.16 19.18
C GLU A 298 -4.48 -13.02 19.52
N THR A 299 -5.39 -12.67 18.60
CA THR A 299 -6.47 -11.68 18.85
C THR A 299 -7.32 -12.07 20.06
N ARG A 300 -7.68 -13.34 20.19
CA ARG A 300 -8.44 -13.82 21.36
C ARG A 300 -7.69 -13.60 22.67
N SER A 301 -6.42 -13.95 22.71
CA SER A 301 -5.58 -13.78 23.90
C SER A 301 -5.41 -12.31 24.26
N LYS A 302 -5.17 -11.45 23.26
CA LYS A 302 -4.99 -10.00 23.44
C LYS A 302 -6.28 -9.33 23.92
N VAL A 303 -7.41 -9.61 23.28
CA VAL A 303 -8.72 -9.09 23.70
C VAL A 303 -9.08 -9.57 25.10
N ARG A 304 -8.80 -10.83 25.45
CA ARG A 304 -9.03 -11.33 26.82
C ARG A 304 -8.23 -10.54 27.87
N GLY A 305 -6.96 -10.24 27.57
CA GLY A 305 -6.13 -9.38 28.42
C GLY A 305 -6.76 -8.00 28.60
N LEU A 306 -7.14 -7.36 27.49
CA LEU A 306 -7.80 -6.04 27.50
C LEU A 306 -9.11 -6.03 28.32
N LEU A 307 -9.95 -7.05 28.17
CA LEU A 307 -11.21 -7.14 28.92
C LEU A 307 -10.97 -7.26 30.42
N LYS A 308 -9.97 -8.05 30.84
CA LYS A 308 -9.56 -8.15 32.24
C LYS A 308 -9.03 -6.84 32.80
N ASP A 309 -8.15 -6.19 32.05
CA ASP A 309 -7.53 -4.92 32.47
C ASP A 309 -8.56 -3.80 32.60
N THR A 310 -9.67 -3.89 31.87
CA THR A 310 -10.76 -2.90 31.89
C THR A 310 -11.95 -3.33 32.74
N ASN A 311 -11.89 -4.51 33.37
CA ASN A 311 -12.96 -5.10 34.17
C ASN A 311 -14.29 -5.18 33.40
N CYS A 312 -14.25 -5.53 32.11
CA CYS A 312 -15.38 -5.53 31.19
C CYS A 312 -15.81 -6.95 30.76
N GLU A 313 -15.24 -8.01 31.33
CA GLU A 313 -15.45 -9.39 30.86
C GLU A 313 -16.92 -9.81 30.82
N GLU A 314 -17.71 -9.35 31.80
CA GLU A 314 -19.14 -9.67 31.89
C GLU A 314 -19.97 -9.08 30.74
N GLU A 315 -19.44 -8.07 30.03
CA GLU A 315 -20.11 -7.39 28.92
C GLU A 315 -19.97 -8.11 27.58
N PHE A 316 -19.10 -9.12 27.52
CA PHE A 316 -18.78 -9.85 26.31
C PHE A 316 -19.07 -11.35 26.49
N CYS A 317 -19.43 -12.03 25.41
CA CYS A 317 -19.82 -13.44 25.43
C CYS A 317 -18.71 -14.33 26.01
N ALA A 318 -19.05 -15.18 27.00
CA ALA A 318 -18.09 -16.06 27.68
C ALA A 318 -17.48 -17.14 26.77
N ASN A 319 -18.09 -17.40 25.61
CA ASN A 319 -17.63 -18.39 24.64
C ASN A 319 -16.45 -17.89 23.77
N ILE A 320 -15.69 -16.88 24.20
CA ILE A 320 -14.39 -16.51 23.60
C ILE A 320 -13.49 -17.75 23.46
N ASP A 321 -13.64 -18.74 24.37
CA ASP A 321 -12.78 -19.92 24.48
C ASP A 321 -13.34 -21.16 23.75
N LYS A 322 -14.65 -21.21 23.43
CA LYS A 322 -15.33 -22.45 22.98
C LYS A 322 -15.47 -22.57 21.46
N MET A 323 -14.60 -21.93 20.69
CA MET A 323 -14.73 -21.92 19.23
C MET A 323 -13.56 -22.61 18.55
N GLY A 324 -13.93 -23.62 17.75
CA GLY A 324 -13.02 -24.30 16.85
C GLY A 324 -12.39 -23.32 15.86
N ALA A 325 -11.12 -23.57 15.54
CA ALA A 325 -10.42 -22.88 14.48
C ALA A 325 -11.17 -23.04 13.15
N LEU A 326 -11.89 -22.00 12.72
CA LEU A 326 -12.31 -21.81 11.32
C LEU A 326 -13.05 -20.48 11.19
N VAL A 327 -12.31 -19.42 10.82
CA VAL A 327 -12.53 -18.63 9.59
C VAL A 327 -11.16 -18.03 9.24
N GLN A 328 -10.33 -18.76 8.47
CA GLN A 328 -9.66 -18.08 7.35
C GLN A 328 -10.77 -17.33 6.64
N VAL A 329 -10.63 -16.03 6.39
CA VAL A 329 -11.59 -15.21 5.63
C VAL A 329 -12.16 -16.06 4.50
N GLN A 330 -13.31 -16.69 4.75
CA GLN A 330 -14.06 -17.34 3.70
C GLN A 330 -14.71 -16.14 3.06
N GLU A 331 -14.07 -15.66 2.00
CA GLU A 331 -14.78 -15.10 0.87
C GLU A 331 -16.06 -15.94 0.75
N LYS A 332 -17.20 -15.34 1.10
CA LYS A 332 -18.48 -15.94 0.79
C LYS A 332 -18.37 -16.37 -0.67
N PRO A 333 -18.61 -17.64 -1.00
CA PRO A 333 -18.54 -18.08 -2.38
C PRO A 333 -19.65 -17.32 -3.11
N VAL A 334 -19.26 -16.22 -3.77
CA VAL A 334 -19.96 -15.73 -4.93
C VAL A 334 -19.86 -16.91 -5.90
N ARG A 335 -20.90 -17.72 -5.93
CA ARG A 335 -21.08 -18.77 -6.93
C ARG A 335 -20.89 -18.09 -8.29
N GLY A 336 -19.73 -18.33 -8.91
CA GLY A 336 -19.49 -18.01 -10.31
C GLY A 336 -18.46 -16.94 -10.63
N SER A 337 -17.94 -16.15 -9.68
CA SER A 337 -16.87 -15.21 -10.04
C SER A 337 -15.52 -15.93 -10.06
N LYS A 338 -15.11 -16.41 -11.23
CA LYS A 338 -13.71 -16.74 -11.51
C LYS A 338 -12.89 -15.46 -11.32
N SER A 339 -12.44 -15.19 -10.11
CA SER A 339 -11.48 -14.12 -9.86
C SER A 339 -10.25 -14.42 -10.71
N LYS A 340 -9.87 -13.46 -11.56
CA LYS A 340 -8.68 -13.62 -12.38
C LYS A 340 -7.48 -13.68 -11.42
N PRO A 341 -6.55 -14.63 -11.59
CA PRO A 341 -5.37 -14.71 -10.75
C PRO A 341 -4.62 -13.37 -10.81
N THR A 342 -4.18 -12.91 -9.65
CA THR A 342 -3.34 -11.73 -9.48
C THR A 342 -2.03 -11.87 -10.27
N SER A 343 -1.36 -10.76 -10.57
CA SER A 343 -0.08 -10.79 -11.30
C SER A 343 0.98 -11.66 -10.61
N MET A 344 1.01 -11.64 -9.28
CA MET A 344 1.91 -12.45 -8.47
C MET A 344 1.57 -13.94 -8.53
N GLU A 345 0.28 -14.29 -8.46
CA GLU A 345 -0.17 -15.69 -8.62
C GLU A 345 0.15 -16.23 -10.02
N LYS A 346 -0.01 -15.43 -11.08
CA LYS A 346 0.40 -15.82 -12.44
C LYS A 346 1.91 -16.11 -12.51
N HIS A 347 2.73 -15.27 -11.89
CA HIS A 347 4.17 -15.48 -11.84
C HIS A 347 4.54 -16.79 -11.12
N HIS A 348 3.95 -17.04 -9.94
CA HIS A 348 4.18 -18.30 -9.20
C HIS A 348 3.68 -19.53 -9.96
N VAL A 349 2.55 -19.41 -10.66
CA VAL A 349 2.04 -20.47 -11.55
C VAL A 349 3.03 -20.79 -12.68
N GLU A 350 3.58 -19.77 -13.35
CA GLU A 350 4.58 -19.99 -14.41
C GLU A 350 5.88 -20.59 -13.87
N LEU A 351 6.32 -20.14 -12.69
CA LEU A 351 7.49 -20.68 -12.01
C LEU A 351 7.28 -22.16 -11.65
N ALA A 352 6.16 -22.49 -11.02
CA ALA A 352 5.79 -23.85 -10.66
C ALA A 352 5.73 -24.78 -11.88
N LYS A 353 5.18 -24.32 -13.01
CA LYS A 353 5.17 -25.08 -14.29
C LYS A 353 6.58 -25.37 -14.80
N LYS A 354 7.51 -24.40 -14.71
CA LYS A 354 8.92 -24.62 -15.11
C LYS A 354 9.59 -25.66 -14.21
N TYR A 355 9.38 -25.58 -12.90
CA TYR A 355 9.93 -26.54 -11.95
C TYR A 355 9.35 -27.95 -12.11
N LEU A 356 8.05 -28.07 -12.38
CA LEU A 356 7.40 -29.36 -12.61
C LEU A 356 8.03 -30.16 -13.76
N LYS A 357 8.44 -29.48 -14.86
CA LYS A 357 9.14 -30.15 -15.95
C LYS A 357 10.47 -30.74 -15.50
N HIS A 358 11.19 -30.03 -14.64
CA HIS A 358 12.47 -30.47 -14.08
C HIS A 358 12.28 -31.61 -13.07
N LEU A 359 11.30 -31.48 -12.16
CA LEU A 359 10.97 -32.51 -11.16
C LEU A 359 10.48 -33.82 -11.79
N LYS A 360 9.77 -33.76 -12.93
CA LYS A 360 9.38 -34.97 -13.70
C LYS A 360 10.59 -35.73 -14.28
N GLN A 361 11.70 -35.04 -14.54
CA GLN A 361 12.95 -35.64 -15.03
C GLN A 361 13.85 -36.16 -13.91
N HIS A 362 13.60 -35.72 -12.67
CA HIS A 362 14.43 -35.99 -11.49
C HIS A 362 13.55 -36.37 -10.28
N PRO A 363 12.90 -37.55 -10.30
CA PRO A 363 11.99 -37.99 -9.23
C PRO A 363 12.69 -38.20 -7.88
N GLU A 364 14.01 -38.32 -7.86
CA GLU A 364 14.84 -38.40 -6.65
C GLU A 364 14.97 -37.07 -5.89
N ILE A 365 14.59 -35.96 -6.53
CA ILE A 365 14.69 -34.61 -5.95
C ILE A 365 13.37 -34.25 -5.24
N CYS A 366 13.49 -33.81 -3.99
CA CYS A 366 12.38 -33.31 -3.20
C CYS A 366 11.72 -32.10 -3.90
N PRO A 367 10.40 -32.15 -4.16
CA PRO A 367 9.69 -31.09 -4.87
C PRO A 367 9.51 -29.79 -4.06
N ASN A 368 9.94 -29.78 -2.79
CA ASN A 368 9.87 -28.59 -1.93
C ASN A 368 11.20 -27.83 -1.86
N CYS A 369 12.27 -28.50 -1.39
CA CYS A 369 13.57 -27.87 -1.15
C CYS A 369 14.63 -28.17 -2.22
N LEU A 370 14.29 -28.99 -3.23
CA LEU A 370 15.16 -29.33 -4.36
C LEU A 370 16.45 -30.09 -3.99
N HIS A 371 16.47 -30.79 -2.85
CA HIS A 371 17.55 -31.70 -2.45
C HIS A 371 17.15 -33.18 -2.61
N THR A 372 18.10 -34.10 -2.58
CA THR A 372 17.86 -35.54 -2.76
C THR A 372 17.33 -36.21 -1.49
N HIS A 373 16.01 -36.26 -1.34
CA HIS A 373 15.28 -37.02 -0.32
C HIS A 373 13.78 -37.05 -0.66
N GLN A 374 13.01 -37.87 0.06
CA GLN A 374 11.55 -37.92 -0.13
C GLN A 374 10.86 -36.69 0.46
N LEU A 375 9.73 -36.25 -0.11
CA LEU A 375 8.98 -35.10 0.41
C LEU A 375 8.51 -35.31 1.86
N SER A 376 8.13 -36.54 2.21
CA SER A 376 7.73 -36.93 3.57
C SER A 376 8.83 -36.76 4.61
N GLU A 377 10.09 -36.68 4.18
CA GLU A 377 11.27 -36.51 5.03
C GLU A 377 11.78 -35.05 5.03
N CYS A 378 11.14 -34.15 4.27
CA CYS A 378 11.57 -32.76 4.16
C CYS A 378 11.37 -32.01 5.48
N THR A 379 12.42 -31.36 5.98
CA THR A 379 12.35 -30.50 7.17
C THR A 379 12.27 -29.01 6.83
N GLN A 380 12.55 -28.63 5.58
CA GLN A 380 12.63 -27.25 5.12
C GLN A 380 11.27 -26.72 4.62
N PHE A 381 10.27 -26.70 5.49
CA PHE A 381 8.96 -26.11 5.16
C PHE A 381 8.81 -24.70 5.74
N SER A 382 8.34 -23.76 4.92
CA SER A 382 7.80 -22.48 5.40
C SER A 382 6.49 -22.72 6.16
N SER A 383 6.16 -21.81 7.08
CA SER A 383 4.87 -21.77 7.77
C SER A 383 3.72 -21.43 6.82
N ASP A 384 3.96 -20.61 5.79
CA ASP A 384 2.99 -20.32 4.73
C ASP A 384 3.10 -21.34 3.59
N ALA A 385 1.99 -22.03 3.29
CA ALA A 385 1.92 -22.98 2.19
C ALA A 385 2.18 -22.34 0.82
N ARG A 386 2.03 -21.02 0.66
CA ARG A 386 2.34 -20.31 -0.60
C ARG A 386 3.84 -20.32 -0.93
N ASP A 387 4.70 -20.36 0.08
CA ASP A 387 6.15 -20.35 -0.11
C ASP A 387 6.73 -21.77 -0.32
N ASN A 388 5.91 -22.80 -0.07
CA ASN A 388 6.31 -24.20 -0.22
C ASN A 388 6.05 -24.66 -1.66
N LEU A 389 7.10 -24.87 -2.45
CA LEU A 389 6.97 -25.26 -3.87
C LEU A 389 6.16 -26.55 -4.05
N ALA A 390 6.29 -27.51 -3.14
CA ALA A 390 5.54 -28.77 -3.19
C ALA A 390 4.02 -28.56 -3.04
N ALA A 391 3.57 -27.49 -2.37
CA ALA A 391 2.15 -27.19 -2.24
C ALA A 391 1.51 -26.79 -3.58
N TRP A 392 2.31 -26.28 -4.52
CA TRP A 392 1.88 -25.94 -5.88
C TRP A 392 1.91 -27.16 -6.83
N THR A 393 2.86 -28.06 -6.62
CA THR A 393 3.25 -29.06 -7.63
C THR A 393 2.85 -30.50 -7.29
N VAL A 394 2.61 -30.84 -6.02
CA VAL A 394 2.32 -32.22 -5.58
C VAL A 394 0.85 -32.37 -5.26
N LYS A 395 0.15 -33.31 -5.90
CA LYS A 395 -1.32 -33.49 -5.79
C LYS A 395 -1.78 -33.85 -4.37
N ASP A 396 -1.02 -34.70 -3.69
CA ASP A 396 -1.27 -35.27 -2.36
C ASP A 396 -0.38 -34.66 -1.26
N TYR A 397 0.11 -33.43 -1.47
CA TYR A 397 0.92 -32.66 -0.50
C TYR A 397 0.40 -32.76 0.94
N GLU A 398 -0.89 -32.55 1.18
CA GLU A 398 -1.45 -32.55 2.53
C GLU A 398 -1.32 -33.92 3.21
N VAL A 399 -1.42 -34.99 2.43
CA VAL A 399 -1.25 -36.37 2.90
C VAL A 399 0.22 -36.65 3.20
N GLN A 400 1.13 -36.29 2.29
CA GLN A 400 2.56 -36.57 2.43
C GLN A 400 3.24 -35.74 3.53
N THR A 401 2.79 -34.50 3.74
CA THR A 401 3.45 -33.55 4.63
C THR A 401 2.69 -33.28 5.93
N LYS A 402 1.43 -33.73 6.03
CA LYS A 402 0.51 -33.40 7.13
C LYS A 402 0.30 -31.88 7.33
N ARG A 403 0.55 -31.08 6.29
CA ARG A 403 0.38 -29.61 6.29
C ARG A 403 -0.81 -29.21 5.42
N THR A 404 -1.52 -28.16 5.84
CA THR A 404 -2.68 -27.64 5.10
C THR A 404 -2.24 -26.87 3.86
N ARG A 405 -2.91 -27.12 2.74
CA ARG A 405 -2.74 -26.40 1.48
C ARG A 405 -3.79 -25.30 1.36
N HIS A 406 -3.41 -24.14 0.82
CA HIS A 406 -4.39 -23.13 0.42
C HIS A 406 -5.29 -23.66 -0.71
N ARG A 407 -6.59 -23.35 -0.66
CA ARG A 407 -7.59 -23.89 -1.60
C ARG A 407 -7.24 -23.64 -3.07
N PHE A 408 -6.79 -22.43 -3.42
CA PHE A 408 -6.44 -22.08 -4.79
C PHE A 408 -5.23 -22.86 -5.33
N LEU A 409 -4.28 -23.22 -4.46
CA LEU A 409 -3.15 -24.10 -4.80
C LEU A 409 -3.64 -25.53 -5.06
N GLY A 410 -4.67 -25.96 -4.33
CA GLY A 410 -5.39 -27.22 -4.57
C GLY A 410 -5.94 -27.29 -6.00
N ASP A 411 -6.68 -26.27 -6.40
CA ASP A 411 -7.26 -26.17 -7.75
C ASP A 411 -6.17 -26.08 -8.83
N PHE A 412 -5.07 -25.35 -8.55
CA PHE A 412 -3.93 -25.29 -9.45
C PHE A 412 -3.25 -26.63 -9.64
N SER A 413 -2.88 -27.34 -8.57
CA SER A 413 -2.23 -28.66 -8.65
C SER A 413 -3.03 -29.69 -9.45
N LYS A 414 -4.37 -29.60 -9.40
CA LYS A 414 -5.29 -30.43 -10.19
C LYS A 414 -5.29 -30.07 -11.68
N SER A 415 -4.88 -28.85 -12.05
CA SER A 415 -4.89 -28.33 -13.41
C SER A 415 -3.59 -28.54 -14.19
N ILE A 416 -2.50 -28.93 -13.51
CA ILE A 416 -1.17 -29.06 -14.14
C ILE A 416 -0.87 -30.48 -14.63
N ASP A 417 -1.64 -31.47 -14.19
CA ASP A 417 -1.64 -32.81 -14.79
C ASP A 417 -2.96 -32.99 -15.59
N PRO A 418 -2.92 -33.03 -16.93
CA PRO A 418 -4.01 -33.62 -17.70
C PRO A 418 -4.14 -35.12 -17.45
#